data_AF-A0A285Q7X8-F1
#
_entry.id   AF-A0A285Q7X8-F1
#
_cell.length_a   1.000
_cell.length_b   1.000
_cell.length_c   1.000
_cell.angle_alpha   90.00
_cell.angle_beta   90.00
_cell.angle_gamma   90.00
#
_symmetry.space_group_name_H-M   'P 1'
#
loop_
_entity.id
_entity.type
_entity.pdbx_description
1 polymer ?
#
loop_
_entity_poly.entity_id
_entity_poly.type
_entity_poly.pdbx_seq_one_letter_code
_entity_poly.pdbx_strand_id
1 'polypeptide(L)' 'MAFTQEDIEAIDEAIATGVLEVQFADGKRTRYRSISELERAKYHIESVITKALGKRPRRGVRMNVTKGL' A
#
# COMPACT_ATOMS: atom_id res chain seq x y z
N MET A 1 1.00 -4.35 9.58
CA MET A 1 -0.35 -4.59 9.02
C MET A 1 -0.31 -4.20 7.55
N ALA A 2 -0.93 -5.01 6.70
CA ALA A 2 -0.98 -4.76 5.28
C ALA A 2 -2.18 -3.84 5.04
N PHE A 3 -1.96 -2.69 4.42
CA PHE A 3 -3.08 -1.87 3.95
C PHE A 3 -3.93 -2.68 2.97
N THR A 4 -5.26 -2.54 3.06
CA THR A 4 -6.23 -3.30 2.28
C THR A 4 -6.93 -2.42 1.25
N GLN A 5 -7.70 -3.04 0.35
CA GLN A 5 -8.51 -2.31 -0.63
C GLN A 5 -9.59 -1.45 0.06
N GLU A 6 -10.09 -1.90 1.22
CA GLU A 6 -11.07 -1.17 2.04
C GLU A 6 -10.51 0.18 2.53
N ASP A 7 -9.21 0.26 2.80
CA ASP A 7 -8.56 1.52 3.19
C ASP A 7 -8.56 2.56 2.05
N ILE A 8 -8.48 2.10 0.79
CA ILE A 8 -8.54 2.98 -0.39
C ILE A 8 -9.96 3.52 -0.55
N GLU A 9 -10.96 2.66 -0.40
CA GLU A 9 -12.38 3.04 -0.51
C GLU A 9 -12.77 4.05 0.57
N ALA A 10 -12.32 3.85 1.82
CA ALA A 10 -12.56 4.79 2.91
C ALA A 10 -11.93 6.16 2.66
N ILE A 11 -10.73 6.21 2.04
CA ILE A 11 -10.11 7.48 1.67
C ILE A 11 -10.86 8.14 0.50
N ASP A 12 -11.27 7.37 -0.51
CA ASP A 12 -12.02 7.91 -1.65
C ASP A 12 -13.38 8.48 -1.23
N GLU A 13 -14.08 7.84 -0.30
CA GLU A 13 -15.31 8.36 0.29
C GLU A 13 -15.06 9.64 1.09
N ALA A 14 -13.98 9.70 1.87
CA ALA A 14 -13.61 10.89 2.63
C ALA A 14 -13.24 12.07 1.72
N ILE A 15 -12.54 11.81 0.60
CA ILE A 15 -12.24 12.82 -0.42
C ILE A 15 -13.52 13.31 -1.09
N ALA A 16 -14.44 12.40 -1.46
CA ALA A 16 -15.72 12.75 -2.09
C ALA A 16 -16.62 13.58 -1.16
N THR A 17 -16.63 13.27 0.13
CA THR A 17 -17.43 13.97 1.14
C THR A 17 -16.75 15.27 1.64
N GLY A 18 -15.44 15.43 1.37
CA GLY A 18 -14.65 16.56 1.84
C GLY A 18 -14.32 16.51 3.34
N VAL A 19 -14.36 15.31 3.94
CA VAL A 19 -14.10 15.11 5.37
C VAL A 19 -12.61 14.82 5.56
N LEU A 20 -12.02 15.43 6.59
CA LEU A 20 -10.60 15.29 6.89
C LEU A 20 -10.27 14.12 7.83
N GLU A 21 -11.28 13.38 8.27
CA GLU A 21 -11.13 12.26 9.19
C GLU A 21 -11.49 10.97 8.46
N VAL A 22 -10.54 10.03 8.44
CA VAL A 22 -10.71 8.71 7.81
C VAL A 22 -10.60 7.66 8.88
N GLN A 23 -11.57 6.75 8.91
CA GLN A 23 -11.49 5.53 9.70
C GLN A 23 -11.02 4.39 8.80
N PHE A 24 -9.84 3.85 9.11
CA PHE A 24 -9.28 2.69 8.44
C PHE A 24 -9.94 1.39 8.90
N ALA A 25 -9.86 0.35 8.07
CA ALA A 25 -10.40 -0.99 8.38
C ALA A 25 -9.77 -1.59 9.65
N ASP A 26 -8.52 -1.21 9.95
CA ASP A 26 -7.80 -1.52 11.19
C ASP A 26 -8.40 -0.88 12.46
N GLY A 27 -9.50 -0.12 12.34
CA GLY A 27 -10.16 0.59 13.44
C GLY A 27 -9.44 1.88 13.86
N LYS A 28 -8.40 2.29 13.12
CA LYS A 28 -7.65 3.53 13.39
C LYS A 28 -8.32 4.72 12.72
N ARG A 29 -8.54 5.77 13.49
CA ARG A 29 -8.99 7.06 12.96
C ARG A 29 -7.80 7.98 12.77
N THR A 30 -7.63 8.48 11.55
CA THR A 30 -6.58 9.45 11.23
C THR A 30 -7.23 10.72 10.74
N ARG A 31 -6.92 11.83 11.42
CA ARG A 31 -7.35 13.16 11.01
C ARG A 31 -6.22 13.85 10.24
N TYR A 32 -6.50 14.14 8.99
CA TYR A 32 -5.65 14.89 8.08
C TYR A 32 -5.91 16.39 8.21
N ARG A 33 -4.97 17.21 7.77
CA ARG A 33 -5.08 18.67 7.82
C ARG A 33 -5.61 19.27 6.53
N SER A 34 -5.53 18.53 5.42
CA SER A 34 -5.99 18.98 4.11
C SER A 34 -6.31 17.82 3.17
N ILE A 35 -7.06 18.11 2.10
CA ILE A 35 -7.34 17.16 1.02
C ILE A 35 -6.05 16.69 0.34
N SER A 36 -5.07 17.58 0.18
CA SER A 36 -3.76 17.22 -0.38
C SER A 36 -3.00 16.16 0.44
N GLU A 37 -3.22 16.11 1.76
CA GLU A 37 -2.65 15.06 2.60
C GLU A 37 -3.40 13.73 2.43
N LEU A 38 -4.72 13.76 2.20
CA LEU A 38 -5.51 12.57 1.87
C LEU A 38 -5.05 11.92 0.57
N GLU A 39 -4.84 12.71 -0.48
CA GLU A 39 -4.33 12.22 -1.77
C GLU A 39 -2.93 11.59 -1.63
N ARG A 40 -2.04 12.21 -0.84
CA ARG A 40 -0.72 11.65 -0.54
C ARG A 40 -0.82 10.35 0.25
N ALA A 41 -1.76 10.26 1.19
CA ALA A 41 -2.01 9.05 1.95
C ALA A 41 -2.50 7.91 1.04
N LYS A 42 -3.43 8.19 0.11
CA LYS A 42 -3.87 7.23 -0.92
C LYS A 42 -2.69 6.69 -1.72
N TYR A 43 -1.87 7.57 -2.27
CA TYR A 43 -0.70 7.18 -3.06
C TYR A 43 0.29 6.32 -2.26
N HIS A 44 0.49 6.65 -0.98
CA HIS A 44 1.35 5.85 -0.10
C HIS A 44 0.81 4.43 0.09
N ILE A 45 -0.49 4.29 0.33
CA ILE A 45 -1.16 3.00 0.52
C ILE A 45 -1.09 2.15 -0.75
N GLU A 46 -1.42 2.72 -1.91
CA GLU A 46 -1.30 2.06 -3.21
C GLU A 46 0.13 1.58 -3.47
N SER A 47 1.14 2.39 -3.13
CA SER A 47 2.55 2.01 -3.25
C SER A 47 2.89 0.82 -2.35
N VAL A 48 2.38 0.79 -1.12
CA VAL A 48 2.62 -0.31 -0.18
C VAL A 48 1.93 -1.59 -0.65
N ILE A 49 0.69 -1.51 -1.14
CA ILE A 49 -0.05 -2.66 -1.71
C ILE A 49 0.69 -3.20 -2.93
N THR A 50 1.08 -2.32 -3.85
CA THR A 50 1.84 -2.71 -5.05
C THR A 50 3.19 -3.34 -4.70
N LYS A 51 3.90 -2.81 -3.69
CA LYS A 51 5.15 -3.40 -3.17
C LYS A 51 4.91 -4.74 -2.47
N ALA A 52 3.79 -4.91 -1.77
CA ALA A 52 3.41 -6.16 -1.15
C ALA A 52 3.14 -7.24 -2.21
N LEU A 53 2.43 -6.89 -3.28
CA LEU A 53 2.20 -7.75 -4.45
C LEU A 53 3.50 -8.03 -5.24
N GLY A 54 4.40 -7.05 -5.33
CA GLY A 54 5.67 -7.13 -6.08
C GLY A 54 6.81 -7.86 -5.38
N LYS A 55 6.63 -8.35 -4.14
CA LYS A 55 7.68 -9.09 -3.42
C LYS A 55 7.75 -10.57 -3.84
N ARG A 56 8.44 -10.83 -4.95
CA ARG A 56 9.30 -12.04 -5.10
C ARG A 56 10.49 -11.78 -6.03
N PRO A 57 11.64 -11.27 -5.55
CA PRO A 57 12.89 -11.60 -6.20
C PRO A 57 13.21 -13.07 -5.90
N ARG A 58 12.83 -13.99 -6.81
CA ARG A 58 13.33 -15.37 -6.81
C ARG A 58 14.83 -15.33 -7.14
N ARG A 59 15.69 -14.97 -6.18
CA ARG A 59 17.13 -15.22 -6.28
C ARG A 59 17.38 -16.65 -5.84
N GLY A 60 17.41 -17.53 -6.83
CA GLY A 60 17.73 -18.94 -6.66
C GLY A 60 18.13 -19.58 -7.99
N VAL A 61 19.03 -18.96 -8.74
CA VAL A 61 19.72 -19.66 -9.83
C VAL A 61 20.95 -20.32 -9.23
N ARG A 62 20.82 -21.59 -8.86
CA ARG A 62 21.99 -22.46 -8.68
C ARG A 62 22.39 -22.96 -10.06
N MET A 63 23.38 -22.31 -10.65
CA MET A 63 24.01 -22.80 -11.86
C MET A 63 25.07 -23.83 -11.43
N ASN A 64 24.73 -25.11 -11.45
CA ASN A 64 25.74 -26.16 -11.38
C ASN A 64 26.41 -26.23 -12.76
N VAL A 65 27.55 -25.55 -12.90
CA VAL A 65 28.41 -25.73 -14.06
C VAL A 65 29.40 -26.82 -13.70
N THR A 66 29.21 -28.02 -14.23
CA THR A 66 30.24 -29.05 -14.21
C THR A 66 31.41 -28.55 -15.05
N LYS A 67 32.53 -28.24 -14.40
CA LYS A 67 33.80 -27.92 -15.05
C LYS A 67 34.76 -29.07 -14.76
N GLY A 68 35.20 -29.77 -15.81
CA GLY A 68 36.10 -30.92 -15.76
C GLY A 68 35.33 -32.24 -15.64
N LEU A 69 35.62 -33.29 -16.41
CA LEU A 69 36.81 -33.65 -17.17
C LEU A 69 36.36 -34.51 -18.38
#